data_AF-A0A6B3FRF5-F1
#
_entry.id   AF-A0A6B3FRF5-F1
#
_cell.length_a   1.000
_cell.length_b   1.000
_cell.length_c   1.000
_cell.angle_alpha   90.00
_cell.angle_beta   90.00
_cell.angle_gamma   90.00
#
_symmetry.space_group_name_H-M   'P 1'
#
loop_
_entity.id
_entity.type
_entity.pdbx_description
1 polymer ?
#
loop_
_entity_poly.entity_id
_entity_poly.type
_entity_poly.pdbx_seq_one_letter_code
_entity_poly.pdbx_strand_id
1 'polypeptide(L)'
;MERALSAPLAETREYIGIALRAAELAETAADIAMKAACRSGNTSSHRLEEAMHVAHQHACEAEKYGRWARDWRHDGVDERVVEQYARRAVDAAGRAQNAAGVELTTSELRAALQALVPEDVRERLEVERRRWEVEYEAAERAATGMDERNRIQAACNQATAEEYVPLLGWAQGHLRVMQAAASGRLYRHEGRTRLASQTGVWEGGRRISRPRTQELYAAGFLAAVPAAGRVQVVRPSPAGATALALVELHPAGLYETDRQAYEARYVRAARSWMNSDGKKAAARRLPPLDDLALLAYRRPVTLDEQAEQAARLDAEATECWESEGGYCPGIETPRPAPGPGSPTVAAQPVPGPQRLPTREEHVRIRNTILSRVDGRPPTRRPVPPGERPAPRPGVLPAGDRRKARPVAVHQPALF
;
A
#
# COMPACT_ATOMS: atom_id res chain seq x y z
N MET A 1 10.57 -56.13 -18.37
CA MET A 1 9.59 -55.43 -19.24
C MET A 1 8.28 -55.12 -18.52
N GLU A 2 7.75 -55.96 -17.62
CA GLU A 2 6.50 -55.66 -16.89
C GLU A 2 6.58 -54.49 -15.90
N ARG A 3 7.77 -54.13 -15.38
CA ARG A 3 7.92 -52.95 -14.49
C ARG A 3 7.82 -51.59 -15.21
N ALA A 4 8.09 -51.52 -16.52
CA ALA A 4 8.07 -50.25 -17.25
C ALA A 4 6.65 -49.81 -17.68
N LEU A 5 5.71 -50.75 -17.77
CA LEU A 5 4.30 -50.47 -18.09
C LEU A 5 3.44 -50.19 -16.84
N SER A 6 3.99 -50.45 -15.64
CA SER A 6 3.26 -50.30 -14.37
C SER A 6 3.34 -48.89 -13.76
N ALA A 7 4.38 -48.12 -14.08
CA ALA A 7 4.59 -46.76 -13.58
C ALA A 7 3.60 -45.71 -14.14
N PRO A 8 3.35 -45.63 -15.47
CA PRO A 8 2.40 -44.63 -16.01
C PRO A 8 0.96 -44.87 -15.54
N LEU A 9 0.60 -46.13 -15.28
CA LEU A 9 -0.70 -46.49 -14.73
C LEU A 9 -0.86 -46.09 -13.25
N ALA A 10 0.23 -45.90 -12.50
CA ALA A 10 0.20 -45.46 -11.11
C ALA A 10 0.05 -43.93 -11.01
N GLU A 11 0.82 -43.18 -11.81
CA GLU A 11 0.75 -41.72 -11.88
C GLU A 11 -0.62 -41.24 -12.36
N THR A 12 -1.17 -41.88 -13.40
CA THR A 12 -2.53 -41.58 -13.86
C THR A 12 -3.59 -41.86 -12.80
N ARG A 13 -3.45 -42.92 -11.99
CA ARG A 13 -4.39 -43.18 -10.88
C ARG A 13 -4.32 -42.10 -9.81
N GLU A 14 -3.14 -41.54 -9.58
CA GLU A 14 -2.94 -40.47 -8.62
C GLU A 14 -3.56 -39.16 -9.10
N TYR A 15 -3.43 -38.81 -10.38
CA TYR A 15 -4.15 -37.67 -10.97
C TYR A 15 -5.67 -37.80 -10.85
N ILE A 16 -6.22 -39.00 -11.12
CA ILE A 16 -7.64 -39.28 -10.96
C ILE A 16 -8.07 -39.13 -9.49
N GLY A 17 -7.30 -39.67 -8.56
CA GLY A 17 -7.55 -39.55 -7.13
C GLY A 17 -7.58 -38.08 -6.68
N ILE A 18 -6.64 -37.27 -7.15
CA ILE A 18 -6.58 -35.83 -6.86
C ILE A 18 -7.79 -35.09 -7.46
N ALA A 19 -8.17 -35.39 -8.70
CA ALA A 19 -9.31 -34.76 -9.36
C ALA A 19 -10.64 -35.04 -8.63
N LEU A 20 -10.84 -36.30 -8.20
CA LEU A 20 -12.01 -36.69 -7.42
C LEU A 20 -12.02 -36.05 -6.04
N ARG A 21 -10.87 -36.00 -5.36
CA ARG A 21 -10.75 -35.34 -4.06
C ARG A 21 -11.00 -33.84 -4.14
N ALA A 22 -10.58 -33.19 -5.23
CA ALA A 22 -10.89 -31.79 -5.48
C ALA A 22 -12.40 -31.56 -5.66
N ALA A 23 -13.10 -32.44 -6.40
CA ALA A 23 -14.55 -32.37 -6.55
C ALA A 23 -15.28 -32.48 -5.19
N GLU A 24 -14.87 -33.41 -4.32
CA GLU A 24 -15.42 -33.56 -2.96
C GLU A 24 -15.24 -32.29 -2.11
N LEU A 25 -14.07 -31.65 -2.19
CA LEU A 25 -13.80 -30.40 -1.47
C LEU A 25 -14.66 -29.24 -2.00
N ALA A 26 -14.88 -29.20 -3.31
CA ALA A 26 -15.71 -28.16 -3.95
C ALA A 26 -17.19 -28.32 -3.57
N GLU A 27 -17.70 -29.56 -3.57
CA GLU A 27 -19.06 -29.89 -3.13
C GLU A 27 -19.27 -29.52 -1.65
N THR A 28 -18.32 -29.88 -0.79
CA THR A 28 -18.36 -29.51 0.64
C THR A 28 -18.40 -27.99 0.83
N ALA A 29 -17.66 -27.22 0.04
CA ALA A 29 -17.68 -25.77 0.08
C ALA A 29 -19.03 -25.18 -0.38
N ALA A 30 -19.61 -25.72 -1.46
CA ALA A 30 -20.94 -25.32 -1.94
C ALA A 30 -22.04 -25.62 -0.91
N ASP A 31 -21.99 -26.77 -0.24
CA ASP A 31 -22.90 -27.14 0.85
C ASP A 31 -22.82 -26.18 2.04
N ILE A 32 -21.62 -25.74 2.39
CA ILE A 32 -21.41 -24.75 3.46
C ILE A 32 -22.02 -23.39 3.07
N ALA A 33 -21.79 -22.95 1.82
CA ALA A 33 -22.37 -21.71 1.30
C ALA A 33 -23.91 -21.77 1.27
N MET A 34 -24.48 -22.89 0.82
CA MET A 34 -25.93 -23.13 0.83
C MET A 34 -26.50 -23.09 2.25
N LYS A 35 -25.87 -23.78 3.22
CA LYS A 35 -26.28 -23.74 4.63
C LYS A 35 -26.16 -22.34 5.24
N ALA A 36 -25.23 -21.50 4.77
CA ALA A 36 -25.09 -20.12 5.22
C ALA A 36 -26.21 -19.23 4.65
N ALA A 37 -26.53 -19.37 3.36
CA ALA A 37 -27.63 -18.65 2.72
C ALA A 37 -28.99 -18.99 3.37
N CYS A 38 -29.29 -20.28 3.57
CA CYS A 38 -30.54 -20.76 4.19
C CYS A 38 -30.72 -20.30 5.65
N ARG A 39 -29.63 -19.97 6.36
CA ARG A 39 -29.68 -19.47 7.75
C ARG A 39 -29.78 -17.95 7.85
N SER A 40 -29.71 -17.23 6.73
CA SER A 40 -29.70 -15.76 6.74
C SER A 40 -31.12 -15.19 6.78
N GLY A 41 -31.38 -14.30 7.76
CA GLY A 41 -32.74 -13.93 8.16
C GLY A 41 -33.29 -12.58 7.71
N ASN A 42 -32.63 -11.80 6.83
CA ASN A 42 -33.24 -10.74 5.98
C ASN A 42 -32.27 -9.66 5.46
N THR A 43 -31.08 -9.44 6.04
CA THR A 43 -30.29 -8.21 5.72
C THR A 43 -29.05 -8.45 4.85
N SER A 44 -28.66 -9.71 4.62
CA SER A 44 -27.49 -10.08 3.81
C SER A 44 -27.76 -11.24 2.84
N SER A 45 -29.02 -11.50 2.49
CA SER A 45 -29.41 -12.67 1.69
C SER A 45 -28.78 -12.64 0.30
N HIS A 46 -28.81 -11.50 -0.40
CA HIS A 46 -28.28 -11.39 -1.76
C HIS A 46 -26.79 -11.76 -1.87
N ARG A 47 -25.94 -11.30 -0.95
CA ARG A 47 -24.49 -11.64 -0.98
C ARG A 47 -24.24 -13.12 -0.69
N LEU A 48 -25.06 -13.72 0.19
CA LEU A 48 -24.93 -15.13 0.53
C LEU A 48 -25.52 -16.04 -0.57
N GLU A 49 -26.58 -15.60 -1.23
CA GLU A 49 -27.14 -16.24 -2.43
C GLU A 49 -26.16 -16.18 -3.60
N GLU A 50 -25.52 -15.03 -3.84
CA GLU A 50 -24.47 -14.87 -4.85
C GLU A 50 -23.27 -15.78 -4.54
N ALA A 51 -22.77 -15.77 -3.29
CA ALA A 51 -21.71 -16.67 -2.85
C ALA A 51 -22.08 -18.15 -3.03
N MET A 52 -23.32 -18.53 -2.71
CA MET A 52 -23.86 -19.88 -2.92
C MET A 52 -23.87 -20.25 -4.41
N HIS A 53 -24.37 -19.37 -5.29
CA HIS A 53 -24.42 -19.64 -6.73
C HIS A 53 -23.03 -19.79 -7.33
N VAL A 54 -22.10 -18.89 -6.99
CA VAL A 54 -20.71 -18.95 -7.48
C VAL A 54 -19.99 -20.20 -6.95
N ALA A 55 -20.16 -20.53 -5.67
CA ALA A 55 -19.59 -21.74 -5.09
C ALA A 55 -20.15 -23.01 -5.76
N HIS A 56 -21.46 -23.07 -5.99
CA HIS A 56 -22.11 -24.19 -6.67
C HIS A 56 -21.66 -24.34 -8.14
N GLN A 57 -21.55 -23.23 -8.88
CA GLN A 57 -21.03 -23.25 -10.25
C GLN A 57 -19.63 -23.88 -10.31
N HIS A 58 -18.73 -23.44 -9.42
CA HIS A 58 -17.38 -23.98 -9.37
C HIS A 58 -17.33 -25.43 -8.85
N ALA A 59 -18.26 -25.84 -7.98
CA ALA A 59 -18.41 -27.23 -7.59
C ALA A 59 -18.82 -28.12 -8.78
N CYS A 60 -19.77 -27.69 -9.60
CA CYS A 60 -20.13 -28.38 -10.84
C CYS A 60 -18.96 -28.45 -11.84
N GLU A 61 -18.14 -27.39 -11.94
CA GLU A 61 -16.91 -27.41 -12.74
C GLU A 61 -15.92 -28.46 -12.21
N ALA A 62 -15.67 -28.49 -10.90
CA ALA A 62 -14.76 -29.44 -10.28
C ALA A 62 -15.24 -30.89 -10.47
N GLU A 63 -16.53 -31.14 -10.25
CA GLU A 63 -17.15 -32.45 -10.46
C GLU A 63 -17.07 -32.90 -11.91
N LYS A 64 -17.35 -32.01 -12.86
CA LYS A 64 -17.22 -32.28 -14.29
C LYS A 64 -15.80 -32.74 -14.64
N TYR A 65 -14.77 -32.03 -14.17
CA TYR A 65 -13.39 -32.42 -14.40
C TYR A 65 -12.99 -33.71 -13.67
N GLY A 66 -13.50 -33.94 -12.45
CA GLY A 66 -13.30 -35.19 -11.72
C GLY A 66 -13.91 -36.41 -12.44
N ARG A 67 -15.13 -36.26 -12.96
CA ARG A 67 -15.79 -37.29 -13.79
C ARG A 67 -15.03 -37.53 -15.09
N TRP A 68 -14.63 -36.48 -15.79
CA TRP A 68 -13.82 -36.60 -17.01
C TRP A 68 -12.46 -37.26 -16.77
N ALA A 69 -11.80 -36.98 -15.65
CA ALA A 69 -10.57 -37.67 -15.26
C ALA A 69 -10.81 -39.16 -14.98
N ARG A 70 -11.90 -39.51 -14.29
CA ARG A 70 -12.25 -40.90 -13.95
C ARG A 70 -12.65 -41.73 -15.18
N ASP A 71 -13.51 -41.18 -16.02
CA ASP A 71 -14.12 -41.89 -17.15
C ASP A 71 -13.10 -42.08 -18.31
N TRP A 72 -11.97 -41.35 -18.27
CA TRP A 72 -10.82 -41.44 -19.19
C TRP A 72 -10.30 -42.87 -19.44
N ARG A 73 -10.46 -43.80 -18.49
CA ARG A 73 -10.01 -45.20 -18.63
C ARG A 73 -10.69 -45.94 -19.79
N HIS A 74 -11.82 -45.44 -20.30
CA HIS A 74 -12.58 -46.10 -21.36
C HIS A 74 -12.21 -45.65 -22.79
N ASP A 75 -11.49 -44.54 -22.96
CA ASP A 75 -11.39 -43.86 -24.28
C ASP A 75 -9.97 -43.82 -24.89
N GLY A 76 -8.95 -44.37 -24.23
CA GLY A 76 -7.59 -44.49 -24.81
C GLY A 76 -6.85 -43.16 -25.06
N VAL A 77 -7.19 -42.12 -24.29
CA VAL A 77 -6.65 -40.76 -24.42
C VAL A 77 -5.29 -40.61 -23.71
N ASP A 78 -4.48 -39.60 -24.09
CA ASP A 78 -3.16 -39.27 -23.51
C ASP A 78 -3.22 -38.91 -22.01
N GLU A 79 -2.22 -39.35 -21.23
CA GLU A 79 -2.03 -39.06 -19.80
C GLU A 79 -2.01 -37.56 -19.48
N ARG A 80 -1.49 -36.75 -20.41
CA ARG A 80 -1.48 -35.28 -20.31
C ARG A 80 -2.88 -34.67 -20.16
N VAL A 81 -3.90 -35.34 -20.67
CA VAL A 81 -5.29 -34.89 -20.57
C VAL A 81 -5.83 -35.10 -19.16
N VAL A 82 -5.47 -36.21 -18.50
CA VAL A 82 -5.87 -36.49 -17.10
C VAL A 82 -5.19 -35.52 -16.15
N GLU A 83 -3.90 -35.25 -16.36
CA GLU A 83 -3.17 -34.23 -15.62
C GLU A 83 -3.87 -32.87 -15.73
N GLN A 84 -4.26 -32.48 -16.94
CA GLN A 84 -4.97 -31.23 -17.18
C GLN A 84 -6.34 -31.20 -16.47
N TYR A 85 -7.09 -32.30 -16.47
CA TYR A 85 -8.36 -32.38 -15.74
C TYR A 85 -8.16 -32.30 -14.23
N ALA A 86 -7.14 -32.96 -13.67
CA ALA A 86 -6.82 -32.87 -12.26
C ALA A 86 -6.46 -31.44 -11.85
N ARG A 87 -5.63 -30.74 -12.63
CA ARG A 87 -5.31 -29.31 -12.42
C ARG A 87 -6.57 -28.44 -12.44
N ARG A 88 -7.43 -28.61 -13.45
CA ARG A 88 -8.67 -27.83 -13.58
C ARG A 88 -9.66 -28.11 -12.45
N ALA A 89 -9.74 -29.36 -11.97
CA ALA A 89 -10.56 -29.74 -10.83
C ALA A 89 -10.08 -29.06 -9.54
N VAL A 90 -8.77 -29.08 -9.26
CA VAL A 90 -8.16 -28.43 -8.09
C VAL A 90 -8.36 -26.91 -8.11
N ASP A 91 -8.21 -26.28 -9.27
CA ASP A 91 -8.45 -24.84 -9.39
C ASP A 91 -9.92 -24.46 -9.23
N ALA A 92 -10.85 -25.24 -9.79
CA ALA A 92 -12.29 -25.06 -9.58
C ALA A 92 -12.67 -25.22 -8.11
N ALA A 93 -12.11 -26.23 -7.42
CA ALA A 93 -12.32 -26.43 -5.98
C ALA A 93 -11.81 -25.25 -5.16
N GLY A 94 -10.64 -24.68 -5.51
CA GLY A 94 -10.11 -23.49 -4.84
C GLY A 94 -11.01 -22.26 -5.03
N ARG A 95 -11.58 -22.07 -6.23
CA ARG A 95 -12.57 -21.01 -6.48
C ARG A 95 -13.87 -21.23 -5.71
N ALA A 96 -14.36 -22.46 -5.61
CA ALA A 96 -15.53 -22.79 -4.80
C ALA A 96 -15.31 -22.48 -3.31
N GLN A 97 -14.14 -22.83 -2.76
CA GLN A 97 -13.77 -22.52 -1.37
C GLN A 97 -13.69 -21.01 -1.10
N ASN A 98 -13.05 -20.28 -2.01
CA ASN A 98 -12.97 -18.81 -1.91
C ASN A 98 -14.36 -18.15 -1.97
N ALA A 99 -15.22 -18.60 -2.89
CA ALA A 99 -16.58 -18.08 -3.02
C ALA A 99 -17.43 -18.38 -1.77
N ALA A 100 -17.28 -19.58 -1.20
CA ALA A 100 -17.96 -19.97 0.04
C ALA A 100 -17.38 -19.29 1.30
N GLY A 101 -16.24 -18.61 1.20
CA GLY A 101 -15.55 -17.98 2.33
C GLY A 101 -14.99 -18.99 3.34
N VAL A 102 -14.66 -20.20 2.90
CA VAL A 102 -14.05 -21.25 3.73
C VAL A 102 -12.53 -21.28 3.59
N GLU A 103 -11.86 -21.97 4.52
CA GLU A 103 -10.40 -22.13 4.46
C GLU A 103 -9.97 -22.87 3.18
N LEU A 104 -8.90 -22.37 2.55
CA LEU A 104 -8.40 -22.90 1.29
C LEU A 104 -7.53 -24.14 1.51
N THR A 105 -8.15 -25.31 1.56
CA THR A 105 -7.45 -26.60 1.75
C THR A 105 -6.91 -27.21 0.45
N THR A 106 -7.22 -26.62 -0.70
CA THR A 106 -6.74 -27.08 -2.03
C THR A 106 -5.23 -26.87 -2.26
N SER A 107 -4.52 -26.18 -1.36
CA SER A 107 -3.06 -26.01 -1.41
C SER A 107 -2.31 -27.35 -1.36
N GLU A 108 -2.79 -28.29 -0.55
CA GLU A 108 -2.21 -29.63 -0.43
C GLU A 108 -2.36 -30.44 -1.73
N LEU A 109 -3.53 -30.35 -2.37
CA LEU A 109 -3.76 -31.00 -3.67
C LEU A 109 -2.92 -30.36 -4.79
N ARG A 110 -2.70 -29.04 -4.76
CA ARG A 110 -1.76 -28.39 -5.68
C ARG A 110 -0.33 -28.86 -5.48
N ALA A 111 0.11 -29.01 -4.23
CA ALA A 111 1.43 -29.53 -3.91
C ALA A 111 1.59 -30.99 -4.38
N ALA A 112 0.56 -31.83 -4.18
CA ALA A 112 0.54 -33.20 -4.68
C ALA A 112 0.66 -33.26 -6.22
N LEU A 113 -0.08 -32.42 -6.95
CA LEU A 113 0.05 -32.33 -8.42
C LEU A 113 1.45 -31.90 -8.86
N GLN A 114 2.09 -30.99 -8.12
CA GLN A 114 3.46 -30.55 -8.43
C GLN A 114 4.50 -31.64 -8.13
N ALA A 115 4.27 -32.47 -7.12
CA ALA A 115 5.16 -33.59 -6.79
C ALA A 115 5.16 -34.67 -7.87
N LEU A 116 4.07 -34.82 -8.62
CA LEU A 116 3.97 -35.75 -9.76
C LEU A 116 4.67 -35.27 -11.03
N VAL A 117 5.11 -34.00 -11.10
CA VAL A 117 5.89 -33.52 -12.23
C VAL A 117 7.31 -34.10 -12.14
N PRO A 118 7.83 -34.78 -13.19
CA PRO A 118 9.16 -35.34 -13.17
C PRO A 118 10.23 -34.30 -12.82
N GLU A 119 11.23 -34.70 -12.03
CA GLU A 119 12.27 -33.81 -11.52
C GLU A 119 13.01 -33.08 -12.65
N ASP A 120 13.36 -33.79 -13.73
CA ASP A 120 13.97 -33.22 -14.95
C ASP A 120 13.11 -32.12 -15.62
N VAL A 121 11.78 -32.26 -15.55
CA VAL A 121 10.85 -31.28 -16.13
C VAL A 121 10.75 -30.07 -15.20
N ARG A 122 10.74 -30.29 -13.88
CA ARG A 122 10.77 -29.22 -12.89
C ARG A 122 12.03 -28.37 -13.00
N GLU A 123 13.20 -29.00 -13.11
CA GLU A 123 14.47 -28.29 -13.28
C GLU A 123 14.49 -27.44 -14.56
N ARG A 124 14.02 -27.99 -15.69
CA ARG A 124 13.92 -27.22 -16.95
C ARG A 124 13.01 -26.01 -16.79
N LEU A 125 11.83 -26.19 -16.19
CA LEU A 125 10.90 -25.10 -15.95
C LEU A 125 11.48 -24.06 -14.99
N GLU A 126 12.26 -24.46 -13.99
CA GLU A 126 12.96 -23.51 -13.11
C GLU A 126 14.05 -22.74 -13.84
N VAL A 127 14.82 -23.39 -14.72
CA VAL A 127 15.84 -22.73 -15.54
C VAL A 127 15.19 -21.75 -16.51
N GLU A 128 14.12 -22.15 -17.20
CA GLU A 128 13.36 -21.28 -18.09
C GLU A 128 12.75 -20.10 -17.33
N ARG A 129 12.16 -20.36 -16.15
CA ARG A 129 11.61 -19.31 -15.29
C ARG A 129 12.69 -18.32 -14.86
N ARG A 130 13.86 -18.78 -14.42
CA ARG A 130 14.98 -17.90 -14.03
C ARG A 130 15.51 -17.09 -15.21
N ARG A 131 15.59 -17.68 -16.40
CA ARG A 131 15.99 -16.96 -17.62
C ARG A 131 14.97 -15.87 -17.95
N TRP A 132 13.69 -16.22 -17.94
CA TRP A 132 12.61 -15.28 -18.17
C TRP A 132 12.59 -14.15 -17.12
N GLU A 133 12.75 -14.47 -15.83
CA GLU A 133 12.83 -13.49 -14.73
C GLU A 133 14.00 -12.51 -14.94
N VAL A 134 15.17 -13.01 -15.36
CA VAL A 134 16.35 -12.16 -15.64
C VAL A 134 16.14 -11.29 -16.87
N GLU A 135 15.61 -11.84 -17.96
CA GLU A 135 15.32 -11.10 -19.19
C GLU A 135 14.26 -10.03 -18.96
N TYR A 136 13.20 -10.37 -18.24
CA TYR A 136 12.15 -9.45 -17.83
C TYR A 136 12.71 -8.32 -16.97
N GLU A 137 13.49 -8.66 -15.95
CA GLU A 137 14.10 -7.66 -15.06
C GLU A 137 15.07 -6.75 -15.81
N ALA A 138 15.86 -7.28 -16.74
CA ALA A 138 16.75 -6.50 -17.58
C ALA A 138 15.97 -5.54 -18.51
N ALA A 139 14.88 -6.01 -19.12
CA ALA A 139 14.02 -5.19 -19.96
C ALA A 139 13.35 -4.07 -19.15
N GLU A 140 12.81 -4.38 -17.97
CA GLU A 140 12.20 -3.40 -17.07
C GLU A 140 13.21 -2.35 -16.59
N ARG A 141 14.43 -2.78 -16.22
CA ARG A 141 15.53 -1.85 -15.88
C ARG A 141 15.89 -0.94 -17.05
N ALA A 142 15.99 -1.48 -18.26
CA ALA A 142 16.28 -0.70 -19.45
C ALA A 142 15.15 0.30 -19.78
N ALA A 143 13.89 -0.07 -19.55
CA ALA A 143 12.74 0.80 -19.82
C ALA A 143 12.58 1.93 -18.79
N THR A 144 12.82 1.63 -17.50
CA THR A 144 12.53 2.56 -16.41
C THR A 144 13.75 3.27 -15.85
N GLY A 145 14.95 2.74 -16.09
CA GLY A 145 16.17 3.17 -15.41
C GLY A 145 16.14 2.92 -13.90
N MET A 146 15.24 2.07 -13.39
CA MET A 146 15.05 1.81 -11.96
C MET A 146 15.17 0.31 -11.66
N ASP A 147 15.55 -0.05 -10.43
CA ASP A 147 15.43 -1.43 -9.94
C ASP A 147 13.97 -1.77 -9.58
N GLU A 148 13.69 -3.07 -9.38
CA GLU A 148 12.36 -3.56 -8.98
C GLU A 148 11.79 -2.81 -7.77
N ARG A 149 12.62 -2.55 -6.76
CA ARG A 149 12.18 -1.89 -5.52
C ARG A 149 11.74 -0.44 -5.78
N ASN A 150 12.47 0.32 -6.58
CA ASN A 150 12.13 1.69 -6.93
C ASN A 150 10.91 1.73 -7.85
N ARG A 151 10.74 0.76 -8.76
CA ARG A 151 9.52 0.62 -9.56
C ARG A 151 8.29 0.38 -8.67
N ILE A 152 8.40 -0.54 -7.70
CA ILE A 152 7.33 -0.78 -6.71
C ILE A 152 7.05 0.51 -5.90
N GLN A 153 8.09 1.21 -5.47
CA GLN A 153 7.93 2.48 -4.74
C GLN A 153 7.26 3.56 -5.59
N ALA A 154 7.59 3.67 -6.88
CA ALA A 154 6.96 4.59 -7.81
C ALA A 154 5.46 4.28 -7.96
N ALA A 155 5.09 3.00 -8.09
CA ALA A 155 3.70 2.57 -8.12
C ALA A 155 2.96 2.88 -6.80
N CYS A 156 3.60 2.64 -5.65
CA CYS A 156 3.04 3.02 -4.34
C CYS A 156 2.84 4.53 -4.21
N ASN A 157 3.79 5.34 -4.69
CA ASN A 157 3.66 6.80 -4.68
C ASN A 157 2.53 7.27 -5.60
N GLN A 158 2.34 6.62 -6.75
CA GLN A 158 1.22 6.91 -7.66
C GLN A 158 -0.12 6.66 -6.97
N ALA A 159 -0.30 5.49 -6.34
CA ALA A 159 -1.50 5.18 -5.57
C ALA A 159 -1.71 6.16 -4.40
N THR A 160 -0.63 6.54 -3.71
CA THR A 160 -0.66 7.57 -2.66
C THR A 160 -1.08 8.93 -3.22
N ALA A 161 -0.61 9.31 -4.41
CA ALA A 161 -0.98 10.56 -5.06
C ALA A 161 -2.47 10.58 -5.43
N GLU A 162 -2.98 9.49 -6.00
CA GLU A 162 -4.41 9.32 -6.33
C GLU A 162 -5.32 9.45 -5.10
N GLU A 163 -4.91 8.90 -3.96
CA GLU A 163 -5.66 8.98 -2.71
C GLU A 163 -5.61 10.39 -2.09
N TYR A 164 -4.41 10.99 -1.98
CA TYR A 164 -4.21 12.17 -1.14
C TYR A 164 -4.26 13.51 -1.87
N VAL A 165 -3.97 13.58 -3.18
CA VAL A 165 -4.01 14.86 -3.92
C VAL A 165 -5.40 15.52 -3.88
N PRO A 166 -6.53 14.80 -4.11
CA PRO A 166 -7.86 15.38 -3.99
C PRO A 166 -8.17 15.93 -2.59
N LEU A 167 -7.54 15.33 -1.57
CA LEU A 167 -7.73 15.69 -0.16
C LEU A 167 -6.99 16.97 0.24
N LEU A 168 -5.99 17.41 -0.52
CA LEU A 168 -5.29 18.69 -0.31
C LEU A 168 -6.23 19.89 -0.49
N GLY A 169 -7.30 19.73 -1.27
CA GLY A 169 -8.21 20.83 -1.59
C GLY A 169 -7.52 21.92 -2.43
N TRP A 170 -6.50 21.57 -3.21
CA TRP A 170 -5.76 22.53 -4.04
C TRP A 170 -6.45 22.72 -5.38
N ALA A 171 -6.50 23.97 -5.83
CA ALA A 171 -6.80 24.30 -7.22
C ALA A 171 -5.51 24.52 -8.02
N GLN A 172 -5.60 24.53 -9.36
CA GLN A 172 -4.48 24.84 -10.26
C GLN A 172 -3.71 26.12 -9.89
N GLY A 173 -4.42 27.13 -9.34
CA GLY A 173 -3.80 28.36 -8.85
C GLY A 173 -2.83 28.17 -7.68
N HIS A 174 -3.04 27.16 -6.83
CA HIS A 174 -2.17 26.82 -5.70
C HIS A 174 -0.90 26.13 -6.18
N LEU A 175 -1.03 25.19 -7.13
CA LEU A 175 0.10 24.51 -7.76
C LEU A 175 1.10 25.52 -8.36
N ARG A 176 0.61 26.55 -9.08
CA ARG A 176 1.47 27.60 -9.65
C ARG A 176 2.26 28.39 -8.60
N VAL A 177 1.69 28.59 -7.40
CA VAL A 177 2.41 29.25 -6.29
C VAL A 177 3.48 28.32 -5.71
N MET A 178 3.16 27.04 -5.55
CA MET A 178 4.10 26.03 -5.07
C MET A 178 5.27 25.82 -6.03
N GLN A 179 5.02 25.73 -7.33
CA GLN A 179 6.07 25.65 -8.36
C GLN A 179 6.96 26.90 -8.38
N ALA A 180 6.35 28.09 -8.22
CA ALA A 180 7.10 29.34 -8.08
C ALA A 180 8.00 29.34 -6.83
N ALA A 181 7.52 28.80 -5.71
CA ALA A 181 8.32 28.64 -4.50
C ALA A 181 9.45 27.61 -4.69
N ALA A 182 9.15 26.47 -5.32
CA ALA A 182 10.13 25.40 -5.59
C ALA A 182 11.25 25.86 -6.52
N SER A 183 10.94 26.70 -7.52
CA SER A 183 11.94 27.32 -8.40
C SER A 183 12.85 28.36 -7.71
N GLY A 184 12.59 28.69 -6.44
CA GLY A 184 13.33 29.70 -5.70
C GLY A 184 13.10 31.11 -6.24
N ARG A 185 11.94 31.39 -6.83
CA ARG A 185 11.60 32.72 -7.39
C ARG A 185 10.61 33.50 -6.54
N LEU A 186 9.98 32.84 -5.56
CA LEU A 186 9.01 33.45 -4.68
C LEU A 186 9.72 34.10 -3.49
N TYR A 187 9.43 35.37 -3.24
CA TYR A 187 10.02 36.09 -2.11
C TYR A 187 9.03 37.08 -1.50
N ARG A 188 9.34 37.52 -0.29
CA ARG A 188 8.57 38.48 0.48
C ARG A 188 9.44 39.70 0.79
N HIS A 189 8.93 40.87 0.46
CA HIS A 189 9.54 42.16 0.76
C HIS A 189 8.48 43.06 1.41
N GLU A 190 8.78 43.66 2.56
CA GLU A 190 7.86 44.54 3.29
C GLU A 190 6.46 43.91 3.50
N GLY A 191 6.45 42.62 3.84
CA GLY A 191 5.22 41.87 4.10
C GLY A 191 4.43 41.45 2.86
N ARG A 192 4.83 41.83 1.64
CA ARG A 192 4.16 41.47 0.37
C ARG A 192 4.91 40.37 -0.37
N THR A 193 4.21 39.34 -0.84
CA THR A 193 4.79 38.27 -1.67
C THR A 193 4.86 38.69 -3.13
N ARG A 194 6.02 38.48 -3.76
CA ARG A 194 6.31 38.80 -5.17
C ARG A 194 7.00 37.63 -5.85
N LEU A 195 6.84 37.57 -7.16
CA LEU A 195 7.54 36.61 -8.00
C LEU A 195 8.66 37.32 -8.78
N ALA A 196 9.89 36.87 -8.57
CA ALA A 196 11.07 37.31 -9.29
C ALA A 196 11.06 36.86 -10.76
N SER A 197 11.72 37.64 -11.63
CA SER A 197 11.95 37.25 -13.03
C SER A 197 12.87 36.04 -13.15
N GLN A 198 13.91 35.97 -12.30
CA GLN A 198 14.91 34.91 -12.26
C GLN A 198 15.17 34.46 -10.81
N THR A 199 15.70 33.25 -10.65
CA THR A 199 16.10 32.72 -9.34
C THR A 199 17.25 33.55 -8.78
N GLY A 200 17.17 33.95 -7.51
CA GLY A 200 18.21 34.74 -6.86
C GLY A 200 18.12 36.27 -7.07
N VAL A 201 17.21 36.75 -7.93
CA VAL A 201 17.01 38.19 -8.17
C VAL A 201 15.82 38.69 -7.36
N TRP A 202 16.06 39.54 -6.35
CA TRP A 202 15.03 39.96 -5.39
C TRP A 202 14.54 41.39 -5.55
N GLU A 203 15.02 42.07 -6.59
CA GLU A 203 14.65 43.44 -6.94
C GLU A 203 13.69 43.43 -8.12
N GLY A 204 12.51 44.03 -7.92
CA GLY A 204 11.44 43.99 -8.93
C GLY A 204 10.76 42.61 -9.03
N GLY A 205 9.60 42.57 -9.69
CA GLY A 205 8.83 41.33 -9.84
C GLY A 205 7.34 41.55 -9.87
N ARG A 206 6.62 40.57 -10.43
CA ARG A 206 5.17 40.62 -10.56
C ARG A 206 4.47 40.23 -9.26
N ARG A 207 3.28 40.79 -9.04
CA ARG A 207 2.43 40.40 -7.90
C ARG A 207 1.90 38.99 -8.13
N ILE A 208 1.86 38.19 -7.08
CA ILE A 208 1.20 36.87 -7.06
C ILE A 208 -0.08 36.94 -6.23
N SER A 209 -0.96 35.95 -6.38
CA SER A 209 -2.19 35.87 -5.60
C SER A 209 -1.88 35.80 -4.10
N ARG A 210 -2.16 36.89 -3.39
CA ARG A 210 -2.00 36.98 -1.94
C ARG A 210 -2.86 35.96 -1.19
N PRO A 211 -4.17 35.77 -1.52
CA PRO A 211 -4.99 34.78 -0.83
C PRO A 211 -4.40 33.36 -0.90
N ARG A 212 -4.08 32.87 -2.10
CA ARG A 212 -3.54 31.51 -2.30
C ARG A 212 -2.21 31.30 -1.57
N THR A 213 -1.34 32.31 -1.61
CA THR A 213 -0.06 32.24 -0.90
C THR A 213 -0.26 32.18 0.61
N GLN A 214 -1.21 32.96 1.15
CA GLN A 214 -1.51 32.95 2.58
C GLN A 214 -2.16 31.63 3.01
N GLU A 215 -3.04 31.06 2.20
CA GLU A 215 -3.64 29.74 2.46
C GLU A 215 -2.58 28.64 2.52
N LEU A 216 -1.64 28.61 1.57
CA LEU A 216 -0.53 27.65 1.57
C LEU A 216 0.43 27.83 2.76
N TYR A 217 0.70 29.08 3.13
CA TYR A 217 1.52 29.39 4.30
C TYR A 217 0.83 28.95 5.60
N ALA A 218 -0.47 29.24 5.73
CA ALA A 218 -1.26 28.87 6.91
C ALA A 218 -1.42 27.35 7.08
N ALA A 219 -1.47 26.60 5.99
CA ALA A 219 -1.50 25.13 6.00
C ALA A 219 -0.11 24.49 6.14
N GLY A 220 0.96 25.28 6.25
CA GLY A 220 2.32 24.79 6.49
C GLY A 220 3.05 24.26 5.26
N PHE A 221 2.54 24.48 4.04
CA PHE A 221 3.20 24.04 2.80
C PHE A 221 4.34 24.97 2.37
N LEU A 222 4.32 26.23 2.81
CA LEU A 222 5.35 27.21 2.51
C LEU A 222 6.08 27.63 3.78
N ALA A 223 7.39 27.82 3.67
CA ALA A 223 8.25 28.38 4.70
C ALA A 223 8.98 29.62 4.17
N ALA A 224 9.13 30.65 5.00
CA ALA A 224 9.90 31.84 4.68
C ALA A 224 11.27 31.76 5.36
N VAL A 225 12.34 31.85 4.57
CA VAL A 225 13.72 31.81 5.03
C VAL A 225 14.36 33.18 4.84
N PRO A 226 15.06 33.74 5.85
CA PRO A 226 15.80 34.99 5.69
C PRO A 226 16.84 34.87 4.56
N ALA A 227 16.94 35.90 3.72
CA ALA A 227 18.00 36.00 2.72
C ALA A 227 18.87 37.23 3.00
N ALA A 228 18.73 38.30 2.21
CA ALA A 228 19.50 39.54 2.37
C ALA A 228 18.60 40.71 2.75
N GLY A 229 19.06 41.55 3.69
CA GLY A 229 18.33 42.74 4.14
C GLY A 229 16.93 42.41 4.69
N ARG A 230 15.90 43.07 4.13
CA ARG A 230 14.48 42.87 4.51
C ARG A 230 13.75 41.84 3.62
N VAL A 231 14.49 41.07 2.82
CA VAL A 231 13.94 40.05 1.91
C VAL A 231 13.90 38.69 2.59
N GLN A 232 12.76 38.01 2.46
CA GLN A 232 12.60 36.60 2.83
C GLN A 232 12.29 35.77 1.60
N VAL A 233 13.04 34.70 1.35
CA VAL A 233 12.76 33.77 0.26
C VAL A 233 11.73 32.77 0.73
N VAL A 234 10.69 32.56 -0.07
CA VAL A 234 9.62 31.63 0.25
C VAL A 234 9.87 30.32 -0.51
N ARG A 235 10.03 29.23 0.22
CA ARG A 235 10.31 27.89 -0.32
C ARG A 235 9.24 26.89 0.16
N PRO A 236 9.06 25.76 -0.52
CA PRO A 236 8.27 24.65 0.01
C PRO A 236 8.85 24.18 1.35
N SER A 237 7.99 23.94 2.34
CA SER A 237 8.38 23.16 3.52
C SER A 237 8.58 21.68 3.13
N PRO A 238 9.07 20.80 4.01
CA PRO A 238 9.11 19.36 3.73
C PRO A 238 7.73 18.80 3.31
N ALA A 239 6.66 19.22 4.00
CA ALA A 239 5.29 18.86 3.61
C ALA A 239 4.86 19.50 2.28
N GLY A 240 5.28 20.73 2.01
CA GLY A 240 5.09 21.39 0.72
C GLY A 240 5.77 20.66 -0.43
N ALA A 241 7.01 20.20 -0.24
CA ALA A 241 7.77 19.48 -1.25
C ALA A 241 7.16 18.11 -1.54
N THR A 242 6.76 17.36 -0.51
CA THR A 242 6.04 16.09 -0.68
C THR A 242 4.69 16.28 -1.37
N ALA A 243 3.90 17.27 -0.95
CA ALA A 243 2.62 17.55 -1.59
C ALA A 243 2.78 17.96 -3.06
N LEU A 244 3.81 18.76 -3.39
CA LEU A 244 4.12 19.13 -4.77
C LEU A 244 4.48 17.88 -5.60
N ALA A 245 5.33 17.00 -5.09
CA ALA A 245 5.71 15.79 -5.80
C ALA A 245 4.53 14.83 -6.02
N LEU A 246 3.64 14.68 -5.04
CA LEU A 246 2.41 13.90 -5.21
C LEU A 246 1.49 14.51 -6.28
N VAL A 247 1.36 15.84 -6.31
CA VAL A 247 0.56 16.53 -7.34
C VAL A 247 1.15 16.36 -8.74
N GLU A 248 2.48 16.31 -8.87
CA GLU A 248 3.15 16.05 -10.15
C GLU A 248 2.85 14.63 -10.68
N LEU A 249 2.69 13.65 -9.79
CA LEU A 249 2.28 12.28 -10.13
C LEU A 249 0.79 12.17 -10.49
N HIS A 250 -0.08 12.96 -9.84
CA HIS A 250 -1.51 12.93 -10.08
C HIS A 250 -2.13 14.33 -10.24
N PRO A 251 -1.82 15.05 -11.35
CA PRO A 251 -2.33 16.40 -11.58
C PRO A 251 -3.85 16.45 -11.78
N ALA A 252 -4.46 15.34 -12.21
CA ALA A 252 -5.90 15.21 -12.37
C ALA A 252 -6.68 15.30 -11.04
N GLY A 253 -6.01 15.05 -9.90
CA GLY A 253 -6.62 15.19 -8.57
C GLY A 253 -6.77 16.65 -8.11
N LEU A 254 -6.24 17.62 -8.86
CA LEU A 254 -6.44 19.04 -8.58
C LEU A 254 -7.78 19.53 -9.08
N TYR A 255 -8.41 20.42 -8.32
CA TYR A 255 -9.61 21.11 -8.77
C TYR A 255 -9.28 22.13 -9.86
N GLU A 256 -10.10 22.20 -10.90
CA GLU A 256 -9.89 23.12 -12.02
C GLU A 256 -10.03 24.58 -11.55
N THR A 257 -10.97 24.83 -10.64
CA THR A 257 -11.29 26.18 -10.15
C THR A 257 -11.20 26.29 -8.62
N ASP A 258 -10.90 27.50 -8.14
CA ASP A 258 -10.89 27.79 -6.69
C ASP A 258 -12.29 27.56 -6.06
N ARG A 259 -13.36 27.72 -6.85
CA ARG A 259 -14.74 27.46 -6.41
C ARG A 259 -14.98 25.98 -6.12
N GLN A 260 -14.63 25.09 -7.06
CA GLN A 260 -14.74 23.64 -6.86
C GLN A 260 -13.91 23.18 -5.66
N ALA A 261 -12.68 23.69 -5.53
CA ALA A 261 -11.83 23.39 -4.38
C ALA A 261 -12.47 23.82 -3.05
N TYR A 262 -13.08 25.01 -3.02
CA TYR A 262 -13.80 25.50 -1.84
C TYR A 262 -15.03 24.65 -1.51
N GLU A 263 -15.84 24.31 -2.51
CA GLU A 263 -17.05 23.50 -2.34
C GLU A 263 -16.71 22.10 -1.81
N ALA A 264 -15.68 21.45 -2.34
CA ALA A 264 -15.21 20.17 -1.85
C ALA A 264 -14.76 20.23 -0.37
N ARG A 265 -14.01 21.28 0.00
CA ARG A 265 -13.63 21.51 1.42
C ARG A 265 -14.85 21.81 2.29
N TYR A 266 -15.85 22.53 1.78
CA TYR A 266 -17.08 22.83 2.50
C TYR A 266 -17.88 21.56 2.81
N VAL A 267 -18.04 20.67 1.83
CA VAL A 267 -18.68 19.36 2.02
C VAL A 267 -17.91 18.53 3.05
N ARG A 268 -16.58 18.50 2.96
CA ARG A 268 -15.74 17.73 3.90
C ARG A 268 -15.76 18.29 5.33
N ALA A 269 -15.88 19.61 5.47
CA ALA A 269 -16.00 20.27 6.76
C ALA A 269 -17.40 20.11 7.40
N ALA A 270 -18.38 19.57 6.66
CA ALA A 270 -19.75 19.42 7.14
C ALA A 270 -19.84 18.35 8.24
N ARG A 271 -19.73 18.79 9.50
CA ARG A 271 -20.09 18.00 10.68
C ARG A 271 -21.53 18.34 11.11
N SER A 272 -22.24 17.37 11.68
CA SER A 272 -23.62 17.53 12.15
C SER A 272 -23.76 18.58 13.27
N TRP A 273 -22.73 18.74 14.10
CA TRP A 273 -22.70 19.66 15.24
C TRP A 273 -22.15 21.05 14.93
N MET A 274 -21.64 21.29 13.71
CA MET A 274 -21.00 22.56 13.36
C MET A 274 -21.98 23.52 12.69
N ASN A 275 -21.99 24.79 13.13
CA ASN A 275 -22.82 25.83 12.51
C ASN A 275 -22.35 26.17 11.09
N SER A 276 -23.23 26.81 10.29
CA SER A 276 -22.93 27.15 8.89
C SER A 276 -21.68 28.04 8.76
N ASP A 277 -21.50 29.01 9.65
CA ASP A 277 -20.35 29.93 9.59
C ASP A 277 -19.03 29.25 9.96
N GLY A 278 -19.05 28.30 10.90
CA GLY A 278 -17.92 27.43 11.21
C GLY A 278 -17.52 26.57 10.02
N LYS A 279 -18.50 26.01 9.29
CA LYS A 279 -18.25 25.27 8.04
C LYS A 279 -17.60 26.15 6.98
N LYS A 280 -18.12 27.38 6.79
CA LYS A 280 -17.54 28.36 5.84
C LYS A 280 -16.11 28.74 6.23
N ALA A 281 -15.86 28.96 7.53
CA ALA A 281 -14.54 29.31 8.05
C ALA A 281 -13.53 28.15 7.90
N ALA A 282 -13.95 26.91 8.15
CA ALA A 282 -13.15 25.72 7.92
C ALA A 282 -12.84 25.53 6.42
N ALA A 283 -13.84 25.70 5.54
CA ALA A 283 -13.66 25.57 4.09
C ALA A 283 -12.71 26.62 3.47
N ARG A 284 -12.55 27.78 4.12
CA ARG A 284 -11.57 28.80 3.71
C ARG A 284 -10.12 28.41 4.05
N ARG A 285 -9.92 27.46 4.97
CA ARG A 285 -8.58 26.99 5.34
C ARG A 285 -8.22 25.79 4.47
N LEU A 286 -6.98 25.75 4.00
CA LEU A 286 -6.43 24.55 3.39
C LEU A 286 -6.14 23.52 4.49
N PRO A 287 -6.46 22.24 4.28
CA PRO A 287 -5.99 21.18 5.15
C PRO A 287 -4.46 21.05 5.04
N PRO A 288 -3.76 20.72 6.14
CA PRO A 288 -2.36 20.30 6.05
C PRO A 288 -2.24 18.97 5.29
N LEU A 289 -1.03 18.62 4.88
CA LEU A 289 -0.75 17.28 4.35
C LEU A 289 -1.02 16.23 5.46
N ASP A 290 -1.58 15.09 5.08
CA ASP A 290 -1.78 13.98 6.00
C ASP A 290 -0.42 13.38 6.42
N ASP A 291 -0.25 13.10 7.71
CA ASP A 291 0.98 12.52 8.25
C ASP A 291 1.27 11.14 7.64
N LEU A 292 0.25 10.38 7.26
CA LEU A 292 0.41 9.11 6.56
C LEU A 292 0.96 9.31 5.15
N ALA A 293 0.49 10.34 4.43
CA ALA A 293 1.02 10.67 3.11
C ALA A 293 2.49 11.09 3.18
N LEU A 294 2.86 11.85 4.24
CA LEU A 294 4.25 12.21 4.52
C LEU A 294 5.15 10.99 4.75
N LEU A 295 4.67 10.01 5.50
CA LEU A 295 5.43 8.80 5.83
C LEU A 295 5.48 7.78 4.67
N ALA A 296 4.41 7.71 3.87
CA ALA A 296 4.29 6.79 2.75
C ALA A 296 5.13 7.21 1.54
N TYR A 297 5.19 8.51 1.27
CA TYR A 297 5.93 9.03 0.13
C TYR A 297 7.45 8.88 0.30
N ARG A 298 8.08 8.21 -0.65
CA ARG A 298 9.55 8.19 -0.79
C ARG A 298 9.90 8.36 -2.25
N ARG A 299 10.74 9.36 -2.57
CA ARG A 299 11.17 9.60 -3.95
C ARG A 299 11.86 8.33 -4.50
N PRO A 300 11.40 7.75 -5.62
CA PRO A 300 12.09 6.65 -6.28
C PRO A 300 13.37 7.21 -6.92
N VAL A 301 14.45 6.44 -6.85
CA VAL A 301 15.77 6.85 -7.35
C VAL A 301 16.12 5.97 -8.55
N THR A 302 16.67 6.58 -9.58
CA THR A 302 17.16 5.86 -10.78
C THR A 302 18.52 5.20 -10.51
N LEU A 303 18.87 4.20 -11.32
CA LEU A 303 20.15 3.50 -11.21
C LEU A 303 21.33 4.47 -11.41
N ASP A 304 21.20 5.45 -12.30
CA ASP A 304 22.22 6.48 -12.53
C ASP A 304 22.39 7.38 -11.31
N GLU A 305 21.28 7.85 -10.71
CA GLU A 305 21.32 8.63 -9.47
C GLU A 305 21.90 7.82 -8.30
N GLN A 306 21.61 6.52 -8.22
CA GLN A 306 22.20 5.63 -7.24
C GLN A 306 23.71 5.50 -7.44
N ALA A 307 24.18 5.35 -8.68
CA ALA A 307 25.59 5.27 -9.02
C ALA A 307 26.33 6.58 -8.71
N GLU A 308 25.73 7.72 -9.03
CA GLU A 308 26.27 9.04 -8.66
C GLU A 308 26.36 9.19 -7.14
N GLN A 309 25.33 8.78 -6.41
CA GLN A 309 25.32 8.90 -4.96
C GLN A 309 26.34 7.96 -4.31
N ALA A 310 26.49 6.73 -4.82
CA ALA A 310 27.54 5.82 -4.40
C ALA A 310 28.94 6.42 -4.66
N ALA A 311 29.17 6.97 -5.85
CA ALA A 311 30.45 7.61 -6.19
C ALA A 311 30.77 8.80 -5.28
N ARG A 312 29.76 9.62 -4.92
CA ARG A 312 29.95 10.72 -3.96
C ARG A 312 30.29 10.21 -2.56
N LEU A 313 29.56 9.20 -2.07
CA LEU A 313 29.82 8.61 -0.77
C LEU A 313 31.19 7.92 -0.70
N ASP A 314 31.62 7.28 -1.79
CA ASP A 314 32.96 6.67 -1.89
C ASP A 314 34.06 7.74 -1.90
N ALA A 315 33.85 8.86 -2.60
CA ALA A 315 34.76 10.00 -2.57
C ALA A 315 34.84 10.64 -1.17
N GLU A 316 33.70 10.88 -0.53
CA GLU A 316 33.62 11.39 0.85
C GLU A 316 34.27 10.42 1.85
N ALA A 317 34.04 9.11 1.69
CA ALA A 317 34.66 8.09 2.54
C ALA A 317 36.18 8.03 2.35
N THR A 318 36.66 8.20 1.11
CA THR A 318 38.10 8.27 0.81
C THR A 318 38.72 9.53 1.41
N GLU A 319 38.09 10.68 1.26
CA GLU A 319 38.53 11.95 1.85
C GLU A 319 38.55 11.87 3.39
N CYS A 320 37.51 11.31 4.00
CA CYS A 320 37.48 11.05 5.45
C CYS A 320 38.61 10.11 5.88
N TRP A 321 38.83 8.99 5.18
CA TRP A 321 39.89 8.04 5.48
C TRP A 321 41.30 8.65 5.35
N GLU A 322 41.54 9.46 4.31
CA GLU A 322 42.79 10.20 4.13
C GLU A 322 42.99 11.25 5.24
N SER A 323 41.91 11.94 5.64
CA SER A 323 41.95 12.93 6.73
C SER A 323 42.17 12.32 8.12
N GLU A 324 41.73 11.06 8.32
CA GLU A 324 41.94 10.28 9.56
C GLU A 324 43.30 9.56 9.57
N GLY A 325 44.15 9.79 8.56
CA GLY A 325 45.52 9.27 8.51
C GLY A 325 45.65 7.86 7.96
N GLY A 326 44.63 7.35 7.25
CA GLY A 326 44.71 6.09 6.51
C GLY A 326 44.90 4.83 7.36
N TYR A 327 44.54 4.88 8.64
CA TYR A 327 44.80 3.77 9.56
C TYR A 327 43.80 2.63 9.35
N CYS A 328 44.29 1.48 8.84
CA CYS A 328 43.57 0.21 8.89
C CYS A 328 43.84 -0.48 10.22
N PRO A 329 42.82 -0.76 11.06
CA PRO A 329 43.00 -1.52 12.29
C PRO A 329 43.57 -2.92 11.97
N GLY A 330 44.78 -3.22 12.45
CA GLY A 330 45.41 -4.55 12.33
C GLY A 330 46.67 -4.64 11.48
N ILE A 331 47.11 -3.56 10.83
CA ILE A 331 48.45 -3.49 10.21
C ILE A 331 49.34 -2.68 11.15
N GLU A 332 50.32 -3.33 11.79
CA GLU A 332 51.37 -2.64 12.53
C GLU A 332 52.24 -1.85 11.55
N THR A 333 52.00 -0.54 11.45
CA THR A 333 52.96 0.37 10.81
C THR A 333 54.28 0.28 11.57
N PRO A 334 55.43 0.01 10.91
CA PRO A 334 56.72 -0.06 11.58
C PRO A 334 56.98 1.26 12.32
N ARG A 335 57.03 1.15 13.64
CA ARG A 335 57.15 2.26 14.59
C ARG A 335 58.42 3.06 14.31
N PRO A 336 58.34 4.34 13.92
CA PRO A 336 59.51 5.21 13.98
C PRO A 336 59.92 5.39 15.44
N ALA A 337 61.23 5.40 15.68
CA ALA A 337 61.83 5.44 17.01
C ALA A 337 61.30 6.63 17.86
N PRO A 338 61.07 6.43 19.17
CA PRO A 338 60.38 7.40 20.01
C PRO A 338 61.22 8.66 20.26
N GLY A 339 60.74 9.80 19.76
CA GLY A 339 61.11 11.13 20.26
C GLY A 339 60.15 11.55 21.39
N PRO A 340 60.61 12.32 22.39
CA PRO A 340 59.82 12.60 23.58
C PRO A 340 58.89 13.82 23.42
N GLY A 341 57.61 13.60 23.75
CA GLY A 341 56.77 14.61 24.42
C GLY A 341 55.81 15.42 23.55
N SER A 342 54.51 15.09 23.63
CA SER A 342 53.42 16.07 23.86
C SER A 342 52.04 15.39 24.01
N PRO A 343 51.08 16.05 24.70
CA PRO A 343 50.07 15.37 25.51
C PRO A 343 48.80 14.97 24.76
N THR A 344 48.20 13.89 25.28
CA THR A 344 46.86 13.37 25.01
C THR A 344 45.78 14.44 25.14
N VAL A 345 45.06 14.72 24.04
CA VAL A 345 43.75 15.40 24.07
C VAL A 345 42.66 14.33 23.99
N ALA A 346 41.74 14.35 24.95
CA ALA A 346 40.62 13.43 25.03
C ALA A 346 39.64 13.63 23.86
N ALA A 347 39.38 12.56 23.12
CA ALA A 347 38.33 12.50 22.10
C ALA A 347 36.95 12.52 22.76
N GLN A 348 36.05 13.37 22.24
CA GLN A 348 34.63 13.37 22.61
C GLN A 348 33.90 12.17 21.98
N PRO A 349 32.86 11.63 22.62
CA PRO A 349 32.11 10.49 22.09
C PRO A 349 31.22 10.90 20.91
N VAL A 350 31.40 10.20 19.79
CA VAL A 350 30.53 10.26 18.60
C VAL A 350 29.16 9.65 18.93
N PRO A 351 28.03 10.31 18.59
CA PRO A 351 26.70 9.72 18.75
C PRO A 351 26.52 8.53 17.79
N GLY A 352 26.13 7.39 18.34
CA GLY A 352 25.95 6.14 17.60
C GLY A 352 24.87 6.22 16.50
N PRO A 353 24.96 5.36 15.47
CA PRO A 353 24.09 5.39 14.30
C PRO A 353 22.62 5.17 14.67
N GLN A 354 21.75 6.02 14.13
CA GLN A 354 20.31 5.82 14.21
C GLN A 354 19.95 4.50 13.51
N ARG A 355 19.34 3.60 14.27
CA ARG A 355 18.99 2.25 13.84
C ARG A 355 17.94 2.34 12.73
N LEU A 356 18.33 1.96 11.51
CA LEU A 356 17.38 1.79 10.41
C LEU A 356 16.43 0.62 10.72
N PRO A 357 15.13 0.75 10.38
CA PRO A 357 14.16 -0.30 10.64
C PRO A 357 14.52 -1.56 9.84
N THR A 358 14.45 -2.68 10.55
CA THR A 358 14.76 -4.00 10.02
C THR A 358 13.73 -4.42 8.96
N ARG A 359 14.09 -5.42 8.13
CA ARG A 359 13.20 -5.98 7.10
C ARG A 359 11.84 -6.43 7.67
N GLU A 360 11.83 -6.91 8.92
CA GLU A 360 10.62 -7.33 9.63
C GLU A 360 9.70 -6.16 10.01
N GLU A 361 10.28 -5.01 10.37
CA GLU A 361 9.53 -3.80 10.67
C GLU A 361 8.91 -3.19 9.41
N HIS A 362 9.62 -3.22 8.28
CA HIS A 362 9.04 -2.83 6.99
C HIS A 362 7.88 -3.74 6.55
N VAL A 363 7.97 -5.05 6.79
CA VAL A 363 6.88 -5.99 6.50
C VAL A 363 5.68 -5.76 7.43
N ARG A 364 5.91 -5.48 8.72
CA ARG A 364 4.81 -5.12 9.64
C ARG A 364 4.11 -3.83 9.22
N ILE A 365 4.85 -2.80 8.84
CA ILE A 365 4.27 -1.52 8.40
C ILE A 365 3.45 -1.73 7.11
N ARG A 366 4.00 -2.46 6.13
CA ARG A 366 3.31 -2.83 4.88
C ARG A 366 2.01 -3.60 5.14
N ASN A 367 2.03 -4.62 6.00
CA ASN A 367 0.84 -5.42 6.31
C ASN A 367 -0.20 -4.63 7.13
N THR A 368 0.22 -3.66 7.94
CA THR A 368 -0.69 -2.76 8.67
C THR A 368 -1.40 -1.77 7.74
N ILE A 369 -0.72 -1.36 6.66
CA ILE A 369 -1.30 -0.49 5.62
C ILE A 369 -2.30 -1.29 4.77
N LEU A 370 -1.90 -2.48 4.29
CA LEU A 370 -2.76 -3.32 3.45
C LEU A 370 -4.03 -3.82 4.17
N SER A 371 -3.94 -4.15 5.46
CA SER A 371 -5.13 -4.58 6.24
C SER A 371 -6.18 -3.49 6.46
N ARG A 372 -5.80 -2.20 6.35
CA ARG A 372 -6.76 -1.08 6.43
C ARG A 372 -7.44 -0.80 5.09
N VAL A 373 -6.82 -1.15 3.97
CA VAL A 373 -7.37 -0.97 2.61
C VAL A 373 -8.50 -1.97 2.33
N ASP A 374 -8.44 -3.19 2.89
CA ASP A 374 -9.46 -4.23 2.69
C ASP A 374 -10.67 -4.15 3.65
N GLY A 375 -10.78 -3.11 4.48
CA GLY A 375 -11.86 -3.01 5.48
C GLY A 375 -11.90 -4.15 6.50
N ARG A 376 -10.83 -4.97 6.58
CA ARG A 376 -10.73 -6.11 7.49
C ARG A 376 -10.19 -5.59 8.83
N PRO A 377 -10.97 -5.66 9.92
CA PRO A 377 -10.42 -5.30 11.23
C PRO A 377 -9.26 -6.25 11.55
N PRO A 378 -8.19 -5.78 12.23
CA PRO A 378 -7.12 -6.66 12.68
C PRO A 378 -7.74 -7.74 13.56
N THR A 379 -7.58 -9.00 13.15
CA THR A 379 -8.02 -10.16 13.94
C THR A 379 -7.35 -10.08 15.30
N ARG A 380 -8.11 -9.66 16.32
CA ARG A 380 -7.75 -9.89 17.71
C ARG A 380 -7.57 -11.40 17.87
N ARG A 381 -6.43 -11.80 18.42
CA ARG A 381 -6.24 -13.18 18.90
C ARG A 381 -7.48 -13.59 19.72
N PRO A 382 -8.03 -14.81 19.51
CA PRO A 382 -9.07 -15.32 20.38
C PRO A 382 -8.53 -15.34 21.82
N VAL A 383 -9.24 -14.63 22.70
CA VAL A 383 -9.04 -14.72 24.15
C VAL A 383 -9.50 -16.12 24.55
N PRO A 384 -8.68 -16.90 25.29
CA PRO A 384 -9.10 -18.21 25.77
C PRO A 384 -10.36 -18.08 26.65
N PRO A 385 -11.31 -19.02 26.59
CA PRO A 385 -12.53 -18.97 27.37
C PRO A 385 -12.15 -19.19 28.85
N GLY A 386 -12.19 -18.13 29.66
CA GLY A 386 -11.92 -18.27 31.10
C GLY A 386 -11.89 -16.98 31.92
N GLU A 387 -11.55 -15.83 31.33
CA GLU A 387 -11.39 -14.60 32.11
C GLU A 387 -12.45 -13.55 31.76
N ARG A 388 -13.50 -13.48 32.60
CA ARG A 388 -14.38 -12.31 32.66
C ARG A 388 -13.63 -11.19 33.40
N PRO A 389 -13.34 -10.03 32.79
CA PRO A 389 -12.87 -8.89 33.54
C PRO A 389 -13.99 -8.37 34.45
N ALA A 390 -13.67 -8.16 35.73
CA ALA A 390 -14.59 -7.65 36.73
C ALA A 390 -15.17 -6.28 36.34
N PRO A 391 -16.44 -5.98 36.68
CA PRO A 391 -17.03 -4.68 36.42
C PRO A 391 -16.34 -3.59 37.24
N ARG A 392 -15.93 -2.51 36.57
CA ARG A 392 -15.44 -1.30 37.23
C ARG A 392 -16.60 -0.68 38.04
N PRO A 393 -16.37 -0.29 39.31
CA PRO A 393 -17.38 0.41 40.09
C PRO A 393 -17.51 1.86 39.58
N GLY A 394 -18.75 2.33 39.37
CA GLY A 394 -19.01 3.78 39.28
C GLY A 394 -19.85 4.30 38.10
N VAL A 395 -20.69 3.50 37.44
CA VAL A 395 -21.67 4.06 36.47
C VAL A 395 -23.07 3.58 36.83
N LEU A 396 -23.85 4.49 37.42
CA LEU A 396 -25.29 4.35 37.64
C LEU A 396 -26.02 4.39 36.29
N PRO A 397 -26.99 3.50 36.02
CA PRO A 397 -27.78 3.56 34.79
C PRO A 397 -28.82 4.69 34.89
N ALA A 398 -28.76 5.61 33.92
CA ALA A 398 -29.73 6.68 33.76
C ALA A 398 -31.09 6.11 33.33
N GLY A 399 -32.11 6.57 34.04
CA GLY A 399 -33.46 6.06 34.02
C GLY A 399 -34.23 6.25 32.71
N ASP A 400 -34.94 5.19 32.41
CA ASP A 400 -36.09 5.01 31.55
C ASP A 400 -37.08 6.20 31.66
N ARG A 401 -37.17 7.04 30.63
CA ARG A 401 -38.21 8.07 30.50
C ARG A 401 -39.22 7.67 29.44
N ARG A 402 -40.15 6.81 29.86
CA ARG A 402 -41.46 6.66 29.24
C ARG A 402 -42.21 8.00 29.32
N LYS A 403 -42.52 8.61 28.18
CA LYS A 403 -43.63 9.56 28.06
C LYS A 403 -44.81 8.82 27.46
N ALA A 404 -45.86 8.71 28.25
CA ALA A 404 -47.17 8.24 27.87
C ALA A 404 -48.07 9.42 27.45
N ARG A 405 -49.06 9.04 26.64
CA ARG A 405 -50.39 9.65 26.39
C ARG A 405 -50.57 10.57 25.17
N PRO A 406 -51.78 10.60 24.57
CA PRO A 406 -52.83 9.58 24.54
C PRO A 406 -53.44 9.32 23.16
N VAL A 407 -54.08 8.15 23.05
CA VAL A 407 -55.06 7.77 22.02
C VAL A 407 -56.46 8.07 22.55
N ALA A 408 -57.27 8.76 21.74
CA ALA A 408 -58.74 8.68 21.64
C ALA A 408 -59.21 9.70 20.59
N VAL A 409 -60.29 9.57 19.81
CA VAL A 409 -61.20 8.51 19.34
C VAL A 409 -62.10 9.22 18.28
N HIS A 410 -62.51 8.49 17.23
CA HIS A 410 -63.65 8.69 16.30
C HIS A 410 -63.77 9.88 15.30
N GLN A 411 -63.76 9.46 14.02
CA GLN A 411 -64.60 9.78 12.83
C GLN A 411 -66.03 10.37 13.06
N PRO A 412 -66.83 10.80 12.02
CA PRO A 412 -66.68 10.62 10.55
C PRO A 412 -67.00 11.84 9.63
N ALA A 413 -66.73 11.63 8.33
CA ALA A 413 -67.42 12.08 7.10
C ALA A 413 -67.86 13.54 6.91
N LEU A 414 -67.52 14.10 5.74
CA LEU A 414 -68.49 14.60 4.74
C LEU A 414 -67.77 15.07 3.45
N PHE A 415 -68.36 14.63 2.32
CA PHE A 415 -68.14 14.93 0.89
C PHE A 415 -66.92 14.37 0.16
#